data_AF-A0AB39USD9-F1
#
_entry.id   AF-A0AB39USD9-F1
#
_cell.length_a   1.000
_cell.length_b   1.000
_cell.length_c   1.000
_cell.angle_alpha   90.00
_cell.angle_beta   90.00
_cell.angle_gamma   90.00
#
_symmetry.space_group_name_H-M   'P 1'
#
loop_
_entity.id
_entity.type
_entity.pdbx_description
1 polymer ?
#
loop_
_entity_poly.entity_id
_entity_poly.type
_entity_poly.pdbx_seq_one_letter_code
_entity_poly.pdbx_strand_id
1 'polypeptide(L)' 'MSLLAGRPLSGGAGQGRTVCACFGVGEQRILALREDGVTQVEEICQRTQAGTNCGSCLPEIRRLLR' A
#
# COMPACT_ATOMS: atom_id res chain seq x y z
N MET A 1 -5.59 -0.90 -36.71
CA MET A 1 -4.66 -0.59 -35.59
C MET A 1 -5.50 -0.23 -34.37
N SER A 2 -5.85 -1.21 -33.54
CA SER A 2 -6.66 -0.98 -32.33
C SER A 2 -5.76 -0.56 -31.17
N LEU A 3 -6.17 0.52 -30.53
CA LEU A 3 -5.63 1.10 -29.32
C LEU A 3 -5.67 0.08 -28.18
N LEU A 4 -4.52 -0.50 -27.81
CA LEU A 4 -4.38 -1.17 -26.53
C LEU A 4 -3.91 -0.14 -25.50
N ALA A 5 -4.82 0.77 -25.13
CA ALA A 5 -4.67 1.55 -23.91
C ALA A 5 -4.70 0.56 -22.74
N GLY A 6 -3.52 0.12 -22.31
CA GLY A 6 -3.32 -0.64 -21.08
C GLY A 6 -3.73 0.24 -19.91
N ARG A 7 -5.02 0.22 -19.59
CA ARG A 7 -5.56 0.79 -18.37
C ARG A 7 -4.94 0.02 -17.21
N PRO A 8 -4.06 0.62 -16.37
CA PRO A 8 -3.75 -0.03 -15.12
C PRO A 8 -5.08 -0.17 -14.39
N LEU A 9 -5.39 -1.40 -14.01
CA LEU A 9 -6.58 -1.79 -13.26
C LEU A 9 -6.40 -1.22 -11.85
N SER A 10 -6.54 0.09 -11.69
CA SER A 10 -6.54 0.73 -10.39
C SER A 10 -7.79 0.27 -9.65
N GLY A 11 -7.58 -0.45 -8.56
CA GLY A 11 -8.59 -0.68 -7.54
C GLY A 11 -9.38 -1.96 -7.74
N GLY A 12 -8.76 -3.08 -7.36
CA GLY A 12 -9.50 -4.30 -7.04
C GLY A 12 -10.64 -3.96 -6.07
N ALA A 13 -11.84 -4.35 -6.48
CA ALA A 13 -13.05 -4.24 -5.69
C ALA A 13 -12.82 -4.85 -4.29
N GLY A 14 -12.93 -4.03 -3.25
CA GLY A 14 -13.01 -4.47 -1.86
C GLY A 14 -11.85 -4.12 -0.94
N GLN A 15 -10.78 -3.45 -1.41
CA GLN A 15 -9.57 -3.27 -0.60
C GLN A 15 -8.96 -1.84 -0.64
N GLY A 16 -9.79 -0.81 -0.56
CA GLY A 16 -9.36 0.60 -0.41
C GLY A 16 -8.36 1.09 -1.48
N ARG A 17 -7.69 2.22 -1.21
CA ARG A 17 -6.56 2.69 -2.03
C ARG A 17 -5.37 1.76 -1.85
N THR A 18 -4.88 1.18 -2.94
CA THR A 18 -3.60 0.47 -2.93
C THR A 18 -2.48 1.44 -2.58
N VAL A 19 -1.82 1.22 -1.44
CA VAL A 19 -0.67 2.03 -1.00
C VAL A 19 0.62 1.49 -1.59
N CYS A 20 0.85 0.17 -1.55
CA CYS A 20 2.00 -0.46 -2.21
C CYS A 20 1.55 -1.21 -3.48
N ALA A 21 1.89 -0.68 -4.65
CA ALA A 21 1.64 -1.38 -5.91
C ALA A 21 2.53 -2.62 -6.09
N CYS A 22 3.74 -2.59 -5.54
CA CYS A 22 4.74 -3.67 -5.68
C CYS A 22 4.29 -4.97 -5.01
N PHE A 23 3.64 -4.89 -3.85
CA PHE A 23 3.11 -6.04 -3.09
C PHE A 23 1.58 -6.06 -2.99
N GLY A 24 0.87 -5.13 -3.63
CA GLY A 24 -0.58 -5.02 -3.56
C GLY A 24 -1.14 -4.68 -2.18
N VAL A 25 -0.36 -3.98 -1.33
CA VAL A 25 -0.81 -3.63 0.03
C VAL A 25 -1.77 -2.45 -0.02
N GLY A 26 -3.00 -2.65 0.47
CA GLY A 26 -4.03 -1.61 0.60
C GLY A 26 -3.89 -0.79 1.88
N GLU A 27 -4.44 0.43 1.86
CA GLU A 27 -4.49 1.33 3.04
C GLU A 27 -5.15 0.68 4.25
N GLN A 28 -6.17 -0.15 4.04
CA GLN A 28 -6.91 -0.83 5.10
C GLN A 28 -6.00 -1.75 5.92
N ARG A 29 -4.99 -2.36 5.28
CA ARG A 29 -3.98 -3.19 5.96
C ARG A 29 -3.11 -2.36 6.90
N ILE A 30 -2.77 -1.14 6.49
CA ILE A 30 -1.96 -0.20 7.28
C ILE A 30 -2.79 0.34 8.45
N LEU A 31 -4.05 0.68 8.20
CA LEU A 31 -4.99 1.11 9.25
C LEU A 31 -5.21 0.01 10.29
N ALA A 32 -5.45 -1.23 9.87
CA ALA A 32 -5.60 -2.36 10.79
C ALA A 32 -4.36 -2.55 11.69
N LEU A 33 -3.14 -2.38 11.14
CA LEU A 33 -1.92 -2.44 11.93
C LEU A 33 -1.77 -1.26 12.89
N ARG A 34 -2.18 -0.07 12.46
CA ARG A 34 -2.24 1.11 13.35
C ARG A 34 -3.22 0.87 14.50
N GLU A 35 -4.37 0.27 14.24
CA GLU A 35 -5.36 -0.12 15.27
C GLU A 35 -4.79 -1.18 16.23
N ASP A 36 -3.94 -2.08 15.74
CA ASP A 36 -3.18 -3.05 16.54
C ASP A 36 -2.08 -2.40 17.41
N GLY A 37 -1.86 -1.08 17.26
CA GLY A 37 -0.82 -0.32 17.96
C GLY A 37 0.51 -0.23 17.21
N VAL A 38 0.58 -0.75 15.99
CA VAL A 38 1.77 -0.68 15.15
C VAL A 38 1.82 0.67 14.44
N THR A 39 2.56 1.62 15.03
CA THR A 39 2.75 2.96 14.46
C THR A 39 4.11 3.16 13.78
N GLN A 40 4.95 2.13 13.75
CA GLN A 40 6.29 2.20 13.17
C GLN A 40 6.28 1.72 11.72
N VAL A 41 6.80 2.56 10.82
CA VAL A 41 6.90 2.24 9.40
C VAL A 41 7.66 0.93 9.19
N GLU A 42 8.79 0.74 9.86
CA GLU A 42 9.57 -0.50 9.77
C GLU A 42 8.77 -1.73 10.17
N GLU A 43 7.97 -1.63 11.23
CA GLU A 43 7.16 -2.76 11.69
C GLU A 43 6.00 -3.05 10.74
N ILE A 44 5.38 -2.01 10.16
CA ILE A 44 4.40 -2.17 9.08
C ILE A 44 5.06 -2.81 7.85
N CYS A 45 6.27 -2.38 7.47
CA CYS A 45 7.03 -2.98 6.38
C CYS A 45 7.38 -4.44 6.67
N GLN A 46 7.71 -4.80 7.92
CA GLN A 46 7.96 -6.20 8.29
C GLN A 46 6.68 -7.04 8.26
N ARG A 47 5.56 -6.49 8.72
CA ARG A 47 4.25 -7.19 8.76
C ARG A 47 3.57 -7.30 7.40
N THR A 48 3.75 -6.32 6.51
CA THR A 48 3.04 -6.22 5.22
C THR A 48 3.94 -6.28 4.00
N GLN A 49 5.26 -6.20 4.17
CA GLN A 49 6.25 -6.05 3.09
C GLN A 49 6.08 -4.77 2.24
N ALA A 50 5.16 -3.88 2.60
CA ALA A 50 4.96 -2.63 1.88
C ALA A 50 6.25 -1.79 1.91
N GLY A 51 6.81 -1.48 0.74
CA GLY A 51 7.95 -0.54 0.64
C GLY A 51 9.32 -1.16 0.80
N THR A 52 9.44 -2.48 0.97
CA THR A 52 10.75 -3.18 1.03
C THR A 52 11.37 -3.45 -0.34
N ASN A 53 10.58 -3.30 -1.43
CA ASN A 53 11.04 -3.56 -2.80
C ASN A 53 11.39 -2.26 -3.54
N CYS A 54 10.39 -1.41 -3.79
CA CYS A 54 10.52 -0.20 -4.61
C CYS A 54 10.55 1.10 -3.78
N GLY A 55 10.25 1.02 -2.48
CA GLY A 55 10.26 2.17 -1.55
C GLY A 55 9.22 3.27 -1.80
N SER A 56 8.50 3.27 -2.93
CA SER A 56 7.60 4.38 -3.33
C SER A 56 6.43 4.64 -2.39
N CYS A 57 6.04 3.63 -1.60
CA CYS A 57 4.92 3.67 -0.66
C CYS A 57 5.31 4.08 0.76
N LEU A 58 6.62 4.10 1.11
CA LEU A 58 7.11 4.57 2.40
C LEU A 58 6.67 6.01 2.77
N PRO A 59 6.75 7.01 1.86
CA PRO A 59 6.26 8.36 2.19
C PRO A 59 4.75 8.40 2.42
N GLU A 60 3.98 7.56 1.74
CA GLU A 60 2.52 7.47 1.91
C GLU A 60 2.17 6.83 3.27
N ILE A 61 2.85 5.73 3.64
CA ILE A 61 2.68 5.09 4.95
C ILE A 61 3.00 6.08 6.08
N ARG A 62 4.11 6.82 5.99
CA ARG A 62 4.46 7.87 6.96
C ARG A 62 3.39 8.96 7.08
N ARG A 63 2.71 9.28 5.99
CA ARG A 63 1.64 10.29 5.97
C ARG A 63 0.37 9.80 6.63
N LEU A 64 0.07 8.49 6.53
CA LEU A 64 -1.05 7.85 7.23
C LEU A 64 -0.81 7.67 8.74
N LEU A 65 0.46 7.61 9.16
CA LEU A 65 0.87 7.46 10.55
C LEU A 65 1.06 8.79 11.30
N ARG A 66 1.24 9.90 10.57
CA ARG A 66 1.16 11.25 11.14
C ARG A 66 -0.28 11.65 11.42
#